data_AF-A0A6J4JV29-F1
#
_entry.id   AF-A0A6J4JV29-F1
#
_cell.length_a   1.000
_cell.length_b   1.000
_cell.length_c   1.000
_cell.angle_alpha   90.00
_cell.angle_beta   90.00
_cell.angle_gamma   90.00
#
_symmetry.space_group_name_H-M   'P 1'
#
loop_
_entity.id
_entity.type
_entity.pdbx_description
1 polymer ?
#
loop_
_entity_poly.entity_id
_entity_poly.type
_entity_poly.pdbx_seq_one_letter_code
_entity_poly.pdbx_strand_id
1 'polypeptide(L)'
;MTDVTASPQTAATRKAEALYEDGVLAWQQGEYTTATALLEQSLSLCREQGAQTGMLRSLHILGNVAYSQGDYAAAHVRHQEVLQRCQELNIPEGIASSLNNLGLVAMRQRDYQTSQALLQESLRIYQDLAMEPNIMAVLHNLGTAAMHQNNTAVAHAWFGQSLTRSHAAGSTALMARSFAAIANVAARRDQHLWAVRMWGAAEALNEAADVASPSSDHPDYEQEIEAARKALGEEMFTAASKEGRGMPVEHVIEHALQGMG
;
A
#
# COMPACT_ATOMS: atom_id res chain seq x y z
N MET A 1 -43.75 23.08 -12.36
CA MET A 1 -42.68 22.31 -13.01
C MET A 1 -41.56 23.26 -13.35
N THR A 2 -40.63 23.46 -12.42
CA THR A 2 -39.38 24.20 -12.67
C THR A 2 -38.45 23.27 -13.43
N ASP A 3 -38.27 23.56 -14.71
CA ASP A 3 -37.28 22.95 -15.57
C ASP A 3 -35.89 23.29 -15.01
N VAL A 4 -35.31 22.35 -14.25
CA VAL A 4 -33.90 22.40 -13.83
C VAL A 4 -33.08 21.93 -15.02
N THR A 5 -32.98 22.77 -16.04
CA THR A 5 -31.94 22.63 -17.05
C THR A 5 -30.61 22.84 -16.34
N ALA A 6 -29.93 21.75 -16.03
CA ALA A 6 -28.59 21.77 -15.51
C ALA A 6 -27.73 22.66 -16.44
N SER A 7 -27.11 23.71 -15.90
CA SER A 7 -26.26 24.60 -16.68
C SER A 7 -25.16 23.78 -17.39
N PRO A 8 -24.66 24.19 -18.57
CA PRO A 8 -23.62 23.46 -19.29
C PRO A 8 -22.41 23.10 -18.42
N GLN A 9 -22.07 23.99 -17.47
CA GLN A 9 -21.00 23.78 -16.51
C GLN A 9 -21.30 22.64 -15.52
N THR A 10 -22.53 22.55 -15.00
CA THR A 10 -22.93 21.42 -14.13
C THR A 10 -23.05 20.08 -14.87
N ALA A 11 -23.30 20.10 -16.19
CA ALA A 11 -23.27 18.89 -17.00
C ALA A 11 -21.82 18.42 -17.26
N ALA A 12 -20.91 19.34 -17.55
CA ALA A 12 -19.50 19.05 -17.77
C ALA A 12 -18.80 18.55 -16.49
N THR A 13 -19.11 19.10 -15.32
CA THR A 13 -18.58 18.60 -14.03
C THR A 13 -19.03 17.17 -13.78
N ARG A 14 -20.33 16.88 -13.91
CA ARG A 14 -20.87 15.53 -13.70
C ARG A 14 -20.30 14.52 -14.69
N LYS A 15 -20.10 14.93 -15.95
CA LYS A 15 -19.46 14.07 -16.96
C LYS A 15 -18.02 13.73 -16.57
N ALA A 16 -17.25 14.73 -16.12
CA ALA A 16 -15.88 14.50 -15.67
C ALA A 16 -15.82 13.55 -14.46
N GLU A 17 -16.74 13.70 -13.51
CA GLU A 17 -16.83 12.84 -12.32
C GLU A 17 -17.21 11.40 -12.70
N ALA A 18 -18.21 11.20 -13.57
CA ALA A 18 -18.57 9.87 -14.05
C ALA A 18 -17.41 9.18 -14.78
N LEU A 19 -16.71 9.90 -15.67
CA LEU A 19 -15.52 9.38 -16.35
C LEU A 19 -14.39 9.02 -15.37
N TYR A 20 -14.24 9.79 -14.29
CA TYR A 20 -13.27 9.49 -13.24
C TYR A 20 -13.65 8.19 -12.52
N GLU A 21 -14.92 8.03 -12.12
CA GLU A 21 -15.41 6.85 -11.41
C GLU A 21 -15.29 5.59 -12.27
N ASP A 22 -15.72 5.66 -13.53
CA ASP A 22 -15.58 4.56 -14.50
C ASP A 22 -14.10 4.22 -14.72
N GLY A 23 -13.23 5.23 -14.78
CA GLY A 23 -11.79 5.05 -14.91
C GLY A 23 -11.16 4.36 -13.70
N VAL A 24 -11.58 4.70 -12.49
CA VAL A 24 -11.16 4.02 -11.25
C VAL A 24 -11.64 2.57 -11.23
N LEU A 25 -12.88 2.31 -11.63
CA LEU A 25 -13.43 0.97 -11.70
C LEU A 25 -12.68 0.10 -12.71
N ALA A 26 -12.42 0.63 -13.92
CA ALA A 26 -11.62 -0.04 -14.94
C ALA A 26 -10.21 -0.36 -14.43
N TRP A 27 -9.58 0.56 -13.67
CA TRP A 27 -8.27 0.30 -13.05
C TRP A 27 -8.33 -0.87 -12.05
N GLN A 28 -9.34 -0.91 -11.18
CA GLN A 28 -9.54 -1.99 -10.22
C GLN A 28 -9.78 -3.35 -10.90
N GLN A 29 -10.37 -3.35 -12.10
CA GLN A 29 -10.58 -4.55 -12.91
C GLN A 29 -9.33 -4.96 -13.74
N GLY A 30 -8.25 -4.19 -13.67
CA GLY A 30 -7.04 -4.45 -14.45
C GLY A 30 -7.11 -3.97 -15.91
N GLU A 31 -8.18 -3.25 -16.29
CA GLU A 31 -8.39 -2.71 -17.63
C GLU A 31 -7.61 -1.40 -17.82
N TYR A 32 -6.28 -1.46 -17.71
CA TYR A 32 -5.43 -0.27 -17.61
C TYR A 32 -5.52 0.68 -18.80
N THR A 33 -5.70 0.17 -20.02
CA THR A 33 -5.90 0.98 -21.23
C THR A 33 -7.21 1.76 -21.16
N THR A 34 -8.31 1.09 -20.77
CA THR A 34 -9.62 1.70 -20.58
C THR A 34 -9.56 2.76 -19.48
N ALA A 35 -8.97 2.42 -18.33
CA ALA A 35 -8.77 3.33 -17.21
C ALA A 35 -8.02 4.60 -17.63
N THR A 36 -6.90 4.45 -18.34
CA THR A 36 -6.11 5.59 -18.84
C THR A 36 -6.95 6.49 -19.74
N ALA A 37 -7.66 5.92 -20.71
CA ALA A 37 -8.47 6.70 -21.64
C ALA A 37 -9.61 7.46 -20.96
N LEU A 38 -10.28 6.86 -19.97
CA LEU A 38 -11.36 7.48 -19.21
C LEU A 38 -10.84 8.61 -18.30
N LEU A 39 -9.73 8.36 -17.59
CA LEU A 39 -9.11 9.34 -16.70
C LEU A 39 -8.49 10.52 -17.45
N GLU A 40 -7.93 10.31 -18.64
CA GLU A 40 -7.43 11.41 -19.48
C GLU A 40 -8.57 12.28 -20.02
N GLN A 41 -9.72 11.68 -20.37
CA GLN A 41 -10.93 12.45 -20.72
C GLN A 41 -11.46 13.25 -19.53
N SER A 42 -11.52 12.64 -18.34
CA SER A 42 -11.89 13.35 -17.10
C SER A 42 -10.95 14.52 -16.83
N LEU A 43 -9.64 14.29 -16.90
CA LEU A 43 -8.61 15.32 -16.72
C LEU A 43 -8.76 16.47 -17.72
N SER A 44 -9.03 16.18 -19.00
CA SER A 44 -9.25 17.21 -20.01
C SER A 44 -10.46 18.09 -19.67
N LEU A 45 -11.59 17.46 -19.30
CA LEU A 45 -12.80 18.19 -18.92
C LEU A 45 -12.61 19.01 -17.65
N CYS A 46 -11.89 18.50 -16.65
CA CYS A 46 -11.57 19.25 -15.46
C CYS A 46 -10.65 20.44 -15.78
N ARG A 47 -9.70 20.28 -16.71
CA ARG A 47 -8.81 21.35 -17.16
C ARG A 47 -9.58 22.46 -17.89
N GLU A 48 -10.49 22.11 -18.80
CA GLU A 48 -11.36 23.06 -19.51
C GLU A 48 -12.25 23.87 -18.55
N GLN A 49 -12.68 23.24 -17.45
CA GLN A 49 -13.53 23.88 -16.43
C GLN A 49 -12.74 24.59 -15.32
N GLY A 50 -11.40 24.49 -15.31
CA GLY A 50 -10.58 24.97 -14.20
C GLY A 50 -10.79 24.25 -12.87
N ALA A 51 -11.38 23.04 -12.88
CA ALA A 51 -11.73 22.26 -11.71
C ALA A 51 -10.50 21.55 -11.11
N GLN A 52 -9.72 22.27 -10.30
CA GLN A 52 -8.43 21.79 -9.77
C GLN A 52 -8.51 20.46 -9.02
N THR A 53 -9.52 20.26 -8.16
CA THR A 53 -9.68 19.01 -7.41
C THR A 53 -9.85 17.80 -8.33
N GLY A 54 -10.66 17.93 -9.38
CA GLY A 54 -10.86 16.87 -10.36
C GLY A 54 -9.60 16.58 -11.20
N MET A 55 -8.83 17.63 -11.51
CA MET A 55 -7.52 17.47 -12.17
C MET A 55 -6.54 16.68 -11.31
N LEU A 56 -6.40 17.04 -10.03
CA LEU A 56 -5.49 16.35 -9.09
C LEU A 56 -5.87 14.89 -8.90
N ARG A 57 -7.17 14.60 -8.69
CA ARG A 57 -7.67 13.23 -8.55
C ARG A 57 -7.37 12.39 -9.79
N SER A 58 -7.67 12.92 -10.99
CA SER A 58 -7.43 12.20 -12.24
C SER A 58 -5.95 11.94 -12.50
N LEU A 59 -5.09 12.95 -12.26
CA LEU A 59 -3.63 12.81 -12.38
C LEU A 59 -3.07 11.77 -11.39
N HIS A 60 -3.56 11.78 -10.16
CA HIS A 60 -3.13 10.82 -9.13
C HIS A 60 -3.46 9.39 -9.54
N ILE A 61 -4.69 9.11 -10.00
CA ILE A 61 -5.07 7.77 -10.44
C ILE A 61 -4.32 7.37 -11.72
N LEU A 62 -4.08 8.29 -12.67
CA LEU A 62 -3.24 8.01 -13.84
C LEU A 62 -1.82 7.58 -13.46
N GLY A 63 -1.24 8.17 -12.42
CA GLY A 63 0.04 7.71 -11.86
C GLY A 63 -0.05 6.28 -11.30
N ASN A 64 -1.12 5.95 -10.57
CA ASN A 64 -1.33 4.61 -10.02
C ASN A 64 -1.57 3.56 -11.14
N VAL A 65 -2.28 3.92 -12.20
CA VAL A 65 -2.49 3.06 -13.38
C VAL A 65 -1.15 2.77 -14.05
N ALA A 66 -0.33 3.81 -14.32
CA ALA A 66 1.00 3.64 -14.89
C ALA A 66 1.91 2.76 -14.01
N TYR A 67 1.86 2.95 -12.69
CA TYR A 67 2.59 2.10 -11.74
C TYR A 67 2.14 0.63 -11.83
N SER A 68 0.83 0.38 -11.94
CA SER A 68 0.26 -0.96 -12.06
C SER A 68 0.64 -1.65 -13.37
N GLN A 69 0.81 -0.88 -14.45
CA GLN A 69 1.33 -1.36 -15.73
C GLN A 69 2.85 -1.61 -15.75
N GLY A 70 3.56 -1.23 -14.68
CA GLY A 70 5.02 -1.27 -14.63
C GLY A 70 5.72 -0.11 -15.36
N ASP A 71 4.97 0.87 -15.86
CA ASP A 71 5.55 2.10 -16.41
C ASP A 71 5.88 3.09 -15.28
N TYR A 72 6.96 2.76 -14.56
CA TYR A 72 7.43 3.55 -13.43
C TYR A 72 7.92 4.94 -13.84
N ALA A 73 8.33 5.14 -15.10
CA ALA A 73 8.73 6.45 -15.61
C ALA A 73 7.50 7.36 -15.77
N ALA A 74 6.43 6.87 -16.39
CA ALA A 74 5.18 7.63 -16.49
C ALA A 74 4.56 7.87 -15.11
N ALA A 75 4.58 6.86 -14.22
CA ALA A 75 4.09 7.01 -12.84
C ALA A 75 4.84 8.13 -12.09
N HIS A 76 6.18 8.16 -12.21
CA HIS A 76 7.01 9.21 -11.62
C HIS A 76 6.56 10.61 -12.09
N VAL A 77 6.46 10.81 -13.40
CA VAL A 77 6.09 12.11 -13.99
C VAL A 77 4.71 12.56 -13.49
N ARG A 78 3.72 11.67 -13.46
CA ARG A 78 2.36 12.00 -13.01
C ARG A 78 2.32 12.33 -11.51
N HIS A 79 2.96 11.54 -10.66
CA HIS A 79 2.99 11.82 -9.22
C HIS A 79 3.80 13.07 -8.88
N GLN A 80 4.86 13.37 -9.62
CA GLN A 80 5.62 14.60 -9.47
C GLN A 80 4.80 15.83 -9.86
N GLU A 81 3.99 15.76 -10.92
CA GLU A 81 3.05 16.85 -11.26
C GLU A 81 2.02 17.08 -10.15
N VAL A 82 1.44 16.00 -9.60
CA VAL A 82 0.51 16.11 -8.46
C VAL A 82 1.20 16.72 -7.24
N LEU A 83 2.43 16.28 -6.91
CA LEU A 83 3.21 16.82 -5.81
C LEU A 83 3.41 18.33 -5.94
N GLN A 84 3.89 18.78 -7.10
CA GLN A 84 4.13 20.20 -7.36
C GLN A 84 2.84 21.03 -7.18
N ARG A 85 1.73 20.58 -7.77
CA ARG A 85 0.44 21.28 -7.64
C ARG A 85 -0.08 21.29 -6.20
N CYS A 86 0.06 20.20 -5.45
CA CYS A 86 -0.35 20.16 -4.05
C CYS A 86 0.53 21.06 -3.17
N GLN A 87 1.82 21.23 -3.50
CA GLN A 87 2.68 22.21 -2.85
C GLN A 87 2.24 23.65 -3.15
N GLU A 88 1.97 23.98 -4.42
CA GLU A 88 1.48 25.30 -4.83
C GLU A 88 0.14 25.66 -4.16
N LEU A 89 -0.74 24.67 -3.99
CA LEU A 89 -2.07 24.83 -3.38
C LEU A 89 -2.09 24.62 -1.86
N ASN A 90 -0.95 24.29 -1.24
CA ASN A 90 -0.83 23.95 0.18
C ASN A 90 -1.87 22.89 0.62
N ILE A 91 -1.87 21.74 -0.05
CA ILE A 91 -2.74 20.58 0.26
C ILE A 91 -1.87 19.48 0.89
N PRO A 92 -1.69 19.44 2.23
CA PRO A 92 -0.71 18.58 2.87
C PRO A 92 -0.97 17.09 2.65
N GLU A 93 -2.23 16.67 2.64
CA GLU A 93 -2.61 15.29 2.34
C GLU A 93 -2.17 14.85 0.94
N GLY A 94 -2.34 15.72 -0.06
CA GLY A 94 -1.91 15.46 -1.43
C GLY A 94 -0.40 15.41 -1.57
N ILE A 95 0.33 16.25 -0.82
CA ILE A 95 1.80 16.21 -0.74
C ILE A 95 2.25 14.86 -0.17
N ALA A 96 1.71 14.45 0.98
CA ALA A 96 2.07 13.19 1.63
C ALA A 96 1.77 11.97 0.74
N SER A 97 0.61 11.97 0.08
CA SER A 97 0.20 10.89 -0.83
C SER A 97 1.12 10.77 -2.04
N SER A 98 1.46 11.89 -2.68
CA SER A 98 2.41 11.89 -3.80
C SER A 98 3.81 11.46 -3.39
N LEU A 99 4.30 11.90 -2.23
CA LEU A 99 5.60 11.47 -1.70
C LEU A 99 5.61 9.95 -1.44
N ASN A 100 4.54 9.40 -0.86
CA ASN A 100 4.42 7.95 -0.67
C ASN A 100 4.50 7.20 -2.01
N ASN A 101 3.76 7.65 -3.03
CA ASN A 101 3.72 6.98 -4.32
C ASN A 101 5.05 7.12 -5.09
N LEU A 102 5.70 8.29 -5.03
CA LEU A 102 7.06 8.46 -5.56
C LEU A 102 8.05 7.56 -4.83
N GLY A 103 7.88 7.37 -3.51
CA GLY A 103 8.66 6.42 -2.73
C GLY A 103 8.50 4.97 -3.20
N LEU A 104 7.27 4.56 -3.52
CA LEU A 104 7.00 3.24 -4.12
C LEU A 104 7.60 3.10 -5.52
N VAL A 105 7.50 4.13 -6.36
CA VAL A 105 8.13 4.17 -7.68
C VAL A 105 9.65 4.00 -7.57
N ALA A 106 10.31 4.77 -6.69
CA ALA A 106 11.74 4.66 -6.44
C ALA A 106 12.13 3.25 -5.95
N MET A 107 11.32 2.65 -5.07
CA MET A 107 11.52 1.28 -4.59
C MET A 107 11.48 0.26 -5.74
N ARG A 108 10.52 0.38 -6.66
CA ARG A 108 10.43 -0.48 -7.86
C ARG A 108 11.60 -0.28 -8.82
N GLN A 109 12.15 0.93 -8.87
CA GLN A 109 13.37 1.25 -9.62
C GLN A 109 14.65 0.84 -8.89
N ARG A 110 14.54 0.24 -7.69
CA ARG A 110 15.65 -0.15 -6.80
C ARG A 110 16.48 1.02 -6.27
N ASP A 111 15.94 2.24 -6.31
CA ASP A 111 16.50 3.39 -5.62
C ASP A 111 15.92 3.46 -4.20
N TYR A 112 16.46 2.61 -3.33
CA TYR A 112 15.96 2.44 -1.97
C TYR A 112 16.27 3.63 -1.07
N GLN A 113 17.35 4.37 -1.35
CA GLN A 113 17.72 5.58 -0.63
C GLN A 113 16.70 6.69 -0.88
N THR A 114 16.38 6.98 -2.15
CA THR A 114 15.35 7.96 -2.51
C THR A 114 13.98 7.51 -2.00
N SER A 115 13.65 6.21 -2.13
CA SER A 115 12.41 5.65 -1.58
C SER A 115 12.25 5.94 -0.09
N GLN A 116 13.29 5.65 0.71
CA GLN A 116 13.26 5.87 2.14
C GLN A 116 13.08 7.35 2.51
N ALA A 117 13.79 8.26 1.84
CA ALA A 117 13.67 9.69 2.10
C ALA A 117 12.24 10.20 1.84
N LEU A 118 11.68 9.84 0.69
CA LEU A 118 10.32 10.22 0.29
C LEU A 118 9.26 9.65 1.26
N LEU A 119 9.40 8.38 1.64
CA LEU A 119 8.48 7.73 2.57
C LEU A 119 8.58 8.33 3.98
N GLN A 120 9.77 8.69 4.45
CA GLN A 120 9.95 9.35 5.75
C GLN A 120 9.31 10.75 5.78
N GLU A 121 9.42 11.51 4.70
CA GLU A 121 8.76 12.81 4.60
C GLU A 121 7.23 12.65 4.56
N SER A 122 6.73 11.68 3.79
CA SER A 122 5.30 11.32 3.76
C SER A 122 4.78 10.93 5.15
N LEU A 123 5.53 10.08 5.88
CA LEU A 123 5.19 9.64 7.23
C LEU A 123 5.04 10.83 8.17
N ARG A 124 6.00 11.76 8.15
CA ARG A 124 5.97 12.96 8.99
C ARG A 124 4.71 13.78 8.74
N ILE A 125 4.36 14.01 7.48
CA ILE A 125 3.16 14.80 7.15
C ILE A 125 1.89 14.07 7.59
N TYR A 126 1.77 12.76 7.35
CA TYR A 126 0.61 12.01 7.81
C TYR A 126 0.48 11.94 9.33
N GLN A 127 1.60 11.95 10.07
CA GLN A 127 1.62 12.11 11.52
C GLN A 127 1.12 13.48 11.96
N ASP A 128 1.58 14.56 11.31
CA ASP A 128 1.10 15.92 11.57
C ASP A 128 -0.42 16.06 11.31
N LEU A 129 -0.95 15.30 10.35
CA LEU A 129 -2.38 15.25 10.02
C LEU A 129 -3.19 14.22 10.83
N ALA A 130 -2.55 13.42 11.69
CA ALA A 130 -3.16 12.31 12.43
C ALA A 130 -3.95 11.30 11.55
N MET A 131 -3.45 11.00 10.34
CA MET A 131 -4.08 10.07 9.40
C MET A 131 -3.59 8.63 9.63
N GLU A 132 -4.10 7.97 10.67
CA GLU A 132 -3.66 6.64 11.11
C GLU A 132 -3.59 5.56 10.00
N PRO A 133 -4.59 5.39 9.12
CA PRO A 133 -4.51 4.42 8.03
C PRO A 133 -3.31 4.65 7.11
N ASN A 134 -3.02 5.91 6.79
CA ASN A 134 -1.91 6.31 5.93
C ASN A 134 -0.56 6.14 6.64
N ILE A 135 -0.49 6.47 7.94
CA ILE A 135 0.70 6.23 8.77
C ILE A 135 1.07 4.74 8.72
N MET A 136 0.10 3.84 8.93
CA MET A 136 0.33 2.39 8.89
C MET A 136 0.80 1.91 7.50
N ALA A 137 0.20 2.42 6.43
CA ALA A 137 0.62 2.09 5.07
C ALA A 137 2.07 2.53 4.77
N VAL A 138 2.45 3.76 5.17
CA VAL A 138 3.81 4.27 4.98
C VAL A 138 4.83 3.52 5.84
N LEU A 139 4.50 3.18 7.09
CA LEU A 139 5.35 2.35 7.95
C LEU A 139 5.61 0.98 7.31
N HIS A 140 4.58 0.36 6.74
CA HIS A 140 4.75 -0.88 6.00
C HIS A 140 5.68 -0.70 4.78
N ASN A 141 5.51 0.37 4.00
CA ASN A 141 6.37 0.64 2.85
C ASN A 141 7.84 0.89 3.25
N LEU A 142 8.09 1.57 4.36
CA LEU A 142 9.44 1.74 4.93
C LEU A 142 10.05 0.40 5.35
N GLY A 143 9.26 -0.49 5.95
CA GLY A 143 9.69 -1.84 6.28
C GLY A 143 10.08 -2.65 5.04
N THR A 144 9.28 -2.58 3.97
CA THR A 144 9.57 -3.24 2.69
C THR A 144 10.82 -2.66 2.02
N ALA A 145 11.00 -1.34 2.02
CA ALA A 145 12.22 -0.71 1.51
C ALA A 145 13.47 -1.16 2.29
N ALA A 146 13.36 -1.33 3.61
CA ALA A 146 14.44 -1.87 4.45
C ALA A 146 14.71 -3.36 4.17
N MET A 147 13.67 -4.16 3.89
CA MET A 147 13.81 -5.55 3.46
C MET A 147 14.60 -5.66 2.16
N HIS A 148 14.31 -4.82 1.17
CA HIS A 148 15.07 -4.82 -0.09
C HIS A 148 16.55 -4.42 0.07
N GLN A 149 16.88 -3.66 1.11
CA GLN A 149 18.26 -3.35 1.50
C GLN A 149 18.89 -4.42 2.41
N ASN A 150 18.21 -5.54 2.61
CA ASN A 150 18.58 -6.62 3.53
C ASN A 150 18.77 -6.15 4.99
N ASN A 151 18.17 -5.02 5.37
CA ASN A 151 18.23 -4.49 6.72
C ASN A 151 17.03 -5.00 7.53
N THR A 152 17.09 -6.28 7.90
CA THR A 152 16.00 -6.98 8.59
C THR A 152 15.69 -6.38 9.97
N ALA A 153 16.66 -5.76 10.64
CA ALA A 153 16.46 -5.08 11.92
C ALA A 153 15.60 -3.82 11.78
N VAL A 154 15.92 -2.97 10.82
CA VAL A 154 15.12 -1.76 10.54
C VAL A 154 13.75 -2.14 10.00
N ALA A 155 13.66 -3.15 9.13
CA ALA A 155 12.38 -3.66 8.63
C ALA A 155 11.46 -4.12 9.77
N HIS A 156 11.98 -4.93 10.70
CA HIS A 156 11.25 -5.38 11.87
C HIS A 156 10.70 -4.23 12.70
N ALA A 157 11.51 -3.20 12.94
CA ALA A 157 11.10 -2.04 13.73
C ALA A 157 9.95 -1.26 13.06
N TRP A 158 9.98 -1.10 11.73
CA TRP A 158 8.89 -0.44 10.99
C TRP A 158 7.61 -1.27 10.98
N PHE A 159 7.70 -2.58 10.71
CA PHE A 159 6.54 -3.46 10.76
C PHE A 159 5.96 -3.58 12.17
N GLY A 160 6.80 -3.60 13.22
CA GLY A 160 6.36 -3.58 14.61
C GLY A 160 5.56 -2.32 14.96
N GLN A 161 6.01 -1.14 14.51
CA GLN A 161 5.25 0.11 14.69
C GLN A 161 3.89 0.07 13.98
N SER A 162 3.84 -0.47 12.75
CA SER A 162 2.59 -0.69 12.03
C SER A 162 1.67 -1.65 12.80
N LEU A 163 2.22 -2.74 13.33
CA LEU A 163 1.48 -3.72 14.14
C LEU A 163 0.88 -3.08 15.39
N THR A 164 1.67 -2.35 16.17
CA THR A 164 1.18 -1.66 17.38
C THR A 164 0.03 -0.72 17.07
N ARG A 165 0.12 0.07 16.00
CA ARG A 165 -0.94 1.00 15.58
C ARG A 165 -2.18 0.26 15.08
N SER A 166 -2.01 -0.77 14.25
CA SER A 166 -3.13 -1.56 13.72
C SER A 166 -3.88 -2.31 14.82
N HIS A 167 -3.17 -2.80 15.83
CA HIS A 167 -3.76 -3.40 17.02
C HIS A 167 -4.56 -2.38 17.83
N ALA A 168 -3.99 -1.20 18.10
CA ALA A 168 -4.70 -0.12 18.79
C ALA A 168 -5.95 0.36 18.04
N ALA A 169 -5.92 0.31 16.70
CA ALA A 169 -7.06 0.63 15.84
C ALA A 169 -8.08 -0.51 15.68
N GLY A 170 -7.81 -1.71 16.20
CA GLY A 170 -8.66 -2.89 16.03
C GLY A 170 -8.74 -3.39 14.58
N SER A 171 -7.77 -3.04 13.73
CA SER A 171 -7.79 -3.39 12.30
C SER A 171 -7.18 -4.77 12.05
N THR A 172 -8.04 -5.80 11.94
CA THR A 172 -7.63 -7.19 11.69
C THR A 172 -6.84 -7.37 10.39
N ALA A 173 -7.28 -6.74 9.31
CA ALA A 173 -6.60 -6.80 8.01
C ALA A 173 -5.18 -6.20 8.05
N LEU A 174 -5.00 -5.06 8.74
CA LEU A 174 -3.69 -4.42 8.87
C LEU A 174 -2.76 -5.16 9.84
N MET A 175 -3.31 -5.78 10.89
CA MET A 175 -2.56 -6.69 11.75
C MET A 175 -2.07 -7.90 10.95
N ALA A 176 -2.93 -8.54 10.16
CA ALA A 176 -2.56 -9.68 9.31
C ALA A 176 -1.44 -9.32 8.32
N ARG A 177 -1.53 -8.14 7.68
CA ARG A 177 -0.48 -7.61 6.81
C ARG A 177 0.84 -7.43 7.56
N SER A 178 0.80 -6.92 8.78
CA SER A 178 1.99 -6.73 9.61
C SER A 178 2.59 -8.06 10.07
N PHE A 179 1.76 -9.06 10.41
CA PHE A 179 2.20 -10.42 10.74
C PHE A 179 2.93 -11.07 9.57
N ALA A 180 2.36 -11.02 8.36
CA ALA A 180 3.00 -11.57 7.17
C ALA A 180 4.35 -10.88 6.88
N ALA A 181 4.43 -9.56 7.07
CA ALA A 181 5.68 -8.83 6.88
C ALA A 181 6.76 -9.19 7.92
N ILE A 182 6.39 -9.33 9.20
CA ILE A 182 7.31 -9.76 10.26
C ILE A 182 7.73 -11.23 10.07
N ALA A 183 6.84 -12.09 9.57
CA ALA A 183 7.17 -13.45 9.18
C ALA A 183 8.26 -13.49 8.09
N ASN A 184 8.17 -12.62 7.08
CA ASN A 184 9.19 -12.51 6.04
C ASN A 184 10.55 -12.08 6.63
N VAL A 185 10.55 -11.17 7.61
CA VAL A 185 11.77 -10.81 8.36
C VAL A 185 12.34 -12.03 9.09
N ALA A 186 11.49 -12.82 9.76
CA ALA A 186 11.90 -14.02 10.49
C ALA A 186 12.48 -15.09 9.54
N ALA A 187 11.87 -15.28 8.37
CA ALA A 187 12.34 -16.21 7.35
C ALA A 187 13.76 -15.87 6.88
N ARG A 188 14.05 -14.58 6.62
CA ARG A 188 15.40 -14.10 6.26
C ARG A 188 16.44 -14.19 7.36
N ARG A 189 16.02 -14.44 8.60
CA ARG A 189 16.88 -14.69 9.76
C ARG A 189 16.99 -16.18 10.09
N ASP A 190 16.61 -17.05 9.16
CA ASP A 190 16.57 -18.50 9.30
C ASP A 190 15.64 -19.00 10.42
N GLN A 191 14.71 -18.16 10.88
CA GLN A 191 13.70 -18.51 11.89
C GLN A 191 12.45 -19.10 11.23
N HIS A 192 12.65 -20.11 10.39
CA HIS A 192 11.60 -20.64 9.50
C HIS A 192 10.39 -21.16 10.26
N LEU A 193 10.58 -21.82 11.41
CA LEU A 193 9.47 -22.33 12.22
C LEU A 193 8.55 -21.19 12.69
N TRP A 194 9.15 -20.09 13.15
CA TRP A 194 8.40 -18.92 13.59
C TRP A 194 7.75 -18.19 12.41
N ALA A 195 8.46 -18.03 11.30
CA ALA A 195 7.92 -17.44 10.08
C ALA A 195 6.63 -18.16 9.62
N VAL A 196 6.64 -19.50 9.60
CA VAL A 196 5.48 -20.29 9.18
C VAL A 196 4.30 -20.16 10.15
N ARG A 197 4.55 -20.12 11.46
CA ARG A 197 3.50 -19.83 12.45
C ARG A 197 2.90 -18.44 12.24
N MET A 198 3.73 -17.43 12.00
CA MET A 198 3.28 -16.06 11.75
C MET A 198 2.46 -15.93 10.46
N TRP A 199 2.87 -16.60 9.38
CA TRP A 199 2.06 -16.67 8.15
C TRP A 199 0.72 -17.35 8.40
N GLY A 200 0.69 -18.46 9.14
CA GLY A 200 -0.55 -19.12 9.54
C GLY A 200 -1.48 -18.21 10.36
N ALA A 201 -0.93 -17.45 11.32
CA ALA A 201 -1.70 -16.47 12.09
C ALA A 201 -2.25 -15.33 11.20
N ALA A 202 -1.45 -14.85 10.24
CA ALA A 202 -1.89 -13.85 9.28
C ALA A 202 -3.03 -14.36 8.40
N GLU A 203 -2.96 -15.58 7.89
CA GLU A 203 -4.03 -16.21 7.12
C GLU A 203 -5.33 -16.32 7.92
N ALA A 204 -5.25 -16.81 9.16
CA ALA A 204 -6.43 -16.92 10.03
C ALA A 204 -7.10 -15.56 10.29
N LEU A 205 -6.30 -14.48 10.46
CA LEU A 205 -6.83 -13.13 10.59
C LEU A 205 -7.48 -12.60 9.31
N ASN A 206 -6.90 -12.88 8.13
CA ASN A 206 -7.49 -12.47 6.86
C ASN A 206 -8.81 -13.18 6.59
N GLU A 207 -8.88 -14.49 6.87
CA GLU A 207 -10.11 -15.28 6.78
C GLU A 207 -11.20 -14.73 7.71
N ALA A 208 -10.84 -14.37 8.95
CA ALA A 208 -11.77 -13.76 9.89
C ALA A 208 -12.25 -12.36 9.44
N ALA A 209 -11.47 -11.68 8.60
CA ALA A 209 -11.79 -10.35 8.07
C ALA A 209 -12.51 -10.39 6.72
N ASP A 210 -12.71 -11.56 6.12
CA ASP A 210 -13.19 -11.73 4.73
C ASP A 210 -12.33 -10.96 3.71
N VAL A 211 -11.02 -10.88 3.98
CA VAL A 211 -10.03 -10.22 3.12
C VAL A 211 -9.23 -11.30 2.40
N ALA A 212 -9.08 -11.15 1.08
CA ALA A 212 -8.22 -12.04 0.30
C ALA A 212 -6.78 -12.00 0.86
N SER A 213 -6.14 -13.17 0.95
CA SER A 213 -4.79 -13.28 1.52
C SER A 213 -3.83 -12.29 0.81
N PRO A 214 -3.00 -11.51 1.56
CA PRO A 214 -2.12 -10.48 1.01
C PRO A 214 -0.93 -11.04 0.22
N SER A 215 -0.97 -12.31 -0.19
CA SER A 215 0.14 -13.12 -0.67
C SER A 215 0.63 -12.82 -2.10
N SER A 216 0.02 -11.89 -2.84
CA SER A 216 0.41 -11.62 -4.24
C SER A 216 1.39 -10.47 -4.46
N ASP A 217 1.53 -9.55 -3.51
CA ASP A 217 2.15 -8.24 -3.81
C ASP A 217 3.64 -8.15 -3.46
N HIS A 218 4.16 -9.11 -2.69
CA HIS A 218 5.56 -9.14 -2.28
C HIS A 218 6.33 -10.15 -3.14
N PRO A 219 7.19 -9.71 -4.07
CA PRO A 219 7.87 -10.60 -5.03
C PRO A 219 8.74 -11.67 -4.36
N ASP A 220 9.12 -11.46 -3.10
CA ASP A 220 9.92 -12.42 -2.34
C ASP A 220 9.06 -13.38 -1.48
N TYR A 221 7.75 -13.15 -1.29
CA TYR A 221 6.91 -13.95 -0.38
C TYR A 221 6.86 -15.43 -0.74
N GLU A 222 6.66 -15.75 -2.02
CA GLU A 222 6.66 -17.14 -2.50
C GLU A 222 8.03 -17.79 -2.31
N GLN A 223 9.12 -17.05 -2.51
CA GLN A 223 10.48 -17.54 -2.31
C GLN A 223 10.77 -17.84 -0.84
N GLU A 224 10.34 -16.97 0.07
CA GLU A 224 10.52 -17.17 1.52
C GLU A 224 9.69 -18.37 2.02
N ILE A 225 8.46 -18.54 1.52
CA ILE A 225 7.63 -19.72 1.85
C ILE A 225 8.30 -21.00 1.38
N GLU A 226 8.78 -21.02 0.13
CA GLU A 226 9.43 -22.21 -0.42
C GLU A 226 10.74 -22.52 0.32
N ALA A 227 11.52 -21.50 0.68
CA ALA A 227 12.72 -21.67 1.50
C ALA A 227 12.39 -22.26 2.87
N ALA A 228 11.36 -21.73 3.56
CA ALA A 228 10.92 -22.25 4.85
C ALA A 228 10.37 -23.69 4.74
N ARG A 229 9.59 -23.99 3.70
CA ARG A 229 9.08 -25.34 3.41
C ARG A 229 10.22 -26.33 3.20
N LYS A 230 11.22 -25.95 2.41
CA LYS A 230 12.42 -26.77 2.19
C LYS A 230 13.23 -26.98 3.46
N ALA A 231 13.37 -25.95 4.30
CA ALA A 231 14.15 -26.03 5.54
C ALA A 231 13.49 -26.91 6.62
N LEU A 232 12.16 -26.85 6.75
CA LEU A 232 11.41 -27.58 7.77
C LEU A 232 10.97 -28.98 7.32
N GLY A 233 10.78 -29.17 6.01
CA GLY A 233 10.07 -30.32 5.45
C GLY A 233 8.55 -30.18 5.56
N GLU A 234 7.82 -30.91 4.71
CA GLU A 234 6.38 -30.73 4.51
C GLU A 234 5.55 -30.98 5.78
N GLU A 235 5.92 -31.98 6.58
CA GLU A 235 5.20 -32.35 7.80
C GLU A 235 5.30 -31.25 8.85
N MET A 236 6.52 -30.77 9.12
CA MET A 236 6.75 -29.71 10.10
C MET A 236 6.21 -28.37 9.62
N PHE A 237 6.33 -28.06 8.32
CA PHE A 237 5.72 -26.87 7.73
C PHE A 237 4.20 -26.86 7.95
N THR A 238 3.52 -27.96 7.64
CA THR A 238 2.07 -28.08 7.81
C THR A 238 1.66 -27.99 9.28
N ALA A 239 2.41 -28.65 10.18
CA ALA A 239 2.15 -28.59 11.61
C ALA A 239 2.31 -27.17 12.16
N ALA A 240 3.40 -26.48 11.79
CA ALA A 240 3.68 -25.11 12.21
C ALA A 240 2.66 -24.10 11.68
N SER A 241 2.20 -24.26 10.43
CA SER A 241 1.14 -23.42 9.86
C SER A 241 -0.17 -23.60 10.63
N LYS A 242 -0.56 -24.85 10.91
CA LYS A 242 -1.75 -25.16 11.71
C LYS A 242 -1.65 -24.61 13.14
N GLU A 243 -0.48 -24.71 13.76
CA GLU A 243 -0.22 -24.13 15.07
C GLU A 243 -0.37 -22.60 15.05
N GLY A 244 0.23 -21.93 14.06
CA GLY A 244 0.11 -20.49 13.85
C GLY A 244 -1.33 -20.02 13.70
N ARG A 245 -2.13 -20.75 12.90
CA ARG A 245 -3.57 -20.48 12.71
C ARG A 245 -4.39 -20.59 14.00
N GLY A 246 -3.93 -21.39 14.97
CA GLY A 246 -4.59 -21.58 16.26
C GLY A 246 -4.05 -20.68 17.38
N MET A 247 -3.05 -19.85 17.10
CA MET A 247 -2.37 -19.04 18.12
C MET A 247 -3.23 -17.82 18.51
N PRO A 248 -3.38 -17.51 19.83
CA PRO A 248 -4.06 -16.30 20.26
C PRO A 248 -3.36 -15.05 19.71
N VAL A 249 -4.12 -14.10 19.18
CA VAL A 249 -3.58 -12.89 18.51
C VAL A 249 -2.64 -12.12 19.42
N GLU A 250 -2.98 -12.01 20.70
CA GLU A 250 -2.18 -11.31 21.71
C GLU A 250 -0.79 -11.96 21.88
N HIS A 251 -0.73 -13.29 21.86
CA HIS A 251 0.54 -14.02 21.93
C HIS A 251 1.40 -13.79 20.68
N VAL A 252 0.76 -13.76 19.50
CA VAL A 252 1.43 -13.43 18.24
C VAL A 252 2.02 -12.02 18.29
N ILE A 253 1.27 -11.05 18.80
CA ILE A 253 1.71 -9.65 18.93
C ILE A 253 2.88 -9.52 19.89
N GLU A 254 2.79 -10.10 21.08
CA GLU A 254 3.87 -10.03 22.08
C GLU A 254 5.18 -10.56 21.50
N HIS A 255 5.14 -11.74 20.85
CA HIS A 255 6.33 -12.34 20.27
C HIS A 255 6.83 -11.55 19.05
N ALA A 256 5.92 -11.02 18.22
CA ALA A 256 6.26 -10.20 17.07
C ALA A 256 6.92 -8.86 17.46
N LEU A 257 6.65 -8.33 18.65
CA LEU A 257 7.19 -7.05 19.13
C LEU A 257 8.45 -7.18 20.00
N GLN A 258 8.71 -8.34 20.61
CA GLN A 258 9.83 -8.49 21.56
C GLN A 258 11.23 -8.37 20.95
N GLY A 259 11.34 -8.19 19.63
CA GLY A 259 12.62 -8.18 18.94
C GLY A 259 13.20 -9.58 18.96
N MET A 260 13.35 -10.17 17.78
CA MET A 260 13.95 -11.49 17.65
C MET A 260 15.46 -11.37 17.96
N GLY A 261 15.80 -11.46 19.25
CA GLY A 261 17.16 -11.47 19.80
C GLY A 261 17.88 -12.79 19.58
#